data_AF-A0A831QL83-F1
#
_entry.id   AF-A0A831QL83-F1
#
_cell.length_a   1.000
_cell.length_b   1.000
_cell.length_c   1.000
_cell.angle_alpha   90.00
_cell.angle_beta   90.00
_cell.angle_gamma   90.00
#
_symmetry.space_group_name_H-M   'P 1'
#
loop_
_entity.id
_entity.type
_entity.pdbx_description
1 polymer ?
#
loop_
_entity_poly.entity_id
_entity_poly.type
_entity_poly.pdbx_seq_one_letter_code
_entity_poly.pdbx_strand_id
1 'polypeptide(L)' 'MIEELMKRVIFHNTVSDYLLSLSILIAGLIFARVLERIIIKRLKVWAARTSTTLDDFFLQV' A
#
# COMPACT_ATOMS: atom_id res chain seq x y z
N MET A 1 35.44 3.22 -6.96
CA MET A 1 34.85 4.25 -6.07
C MET A 1 33.42 3.93 -5.64
N ILE A 2 32.38 4.07 -6.49
CA ILE A 2 30.98 3.82 -6.07
C ILE A 2 30.73 2.34 -5.77
N GLU A 3 31.22 1.43 -6.61
CA GLU A 3 31.07 -0.01 -6.38
C GLU A 3 31.73 -0.48 -5.07
N GLU A 4 32.87 0.11 -4.72
CA GLU A 4 33.57 -0.19 -3.47
C GLU A 4 32.78 0.33 -2.27
N LEU A 5 32.12 1.49 -2.41
CA LEU A 5 31.26 2.04 -1.38
C LEU A 5 30.01 1.17 -1.17
N MET A 6 29.39 0.66 -2.25
CA MET A 6 28.24 -0.25 -2.17
C MET A 6 28.58 -1.57 -1.47
N LYS A 7 29.77 -2.13 -1.75
CA LYS A 7 30.26 -3.37 -1.14
C LYS A 7 30.80 -3.21 0.28
N ARG A 8 30.95 -1.96 0.76
CA ARG A 8 31.49 -1.69 2.10
C ARG A 8 30.56 -2.27 3.16
N VAL A 9 31.10 -3.12 4.03
CA VAL A 9 30.36 -3.73 5.14
C VAL A 9 30.40 -2.80 6.35
N ILE A 10 29.23 -2.46 6.87
CA ILE A 10 29.02 -1.71 8.09
C ILE A 10 28.01 -2.50 8.92
N PHE A 11 28.32 -2.80 10.19
CA PHE A 11 27.46 -3.62 11.05
C PHE A 11 26.91 -4.88 10.36
N HIS A 12 27.80 -5.68 9.76
CA HIS A 12 27.50 -6.95 9.09
C HIS A 12 26.61 -6.87 7.84
N ASN A 13 26.31 -5.67 7.33
CA ASN A 13 25.53 -5.49 6.10
C ASN A 13 26.29 -4.60 5.12
N THR A 14 26.11 -4.81 3.83
CA THR A 14 26.66 -3.92 2.81
C THR A 14 25.86 -2.62 2.75
N VAL A 15 26.45 -1.53 2.28
CA VAL A 15 25.71 -0.27 2.06
C VAL A 15 24.54 -0.50 1.11
N SER A 16 24.68 -1.38 0.12
CA SER A 16 23.58 -1.77 -0.76
C SER A 16 22.42 -2.46 -0.02
N ASP A 17 22.69 -3.25 1.02
CA ASP A 17 21.62 -3.92 1.80
C ASP A 17 20.79 -2.91 2.59
N TYR A 18 21.43 -1.88 3.14
CA TYR A 18 20.74 -0.78 3.80
C TYR A 18 19.88 0.03 2.83
N LEU A 19 20.39 0.32 1.62
CA LEU A 19 19.59 1.00 0.60
C LEU A 19 18.40 0.14 0.15
N LEU A 20 18.61 -1.16 -0.05
CA LEU A 20 17.54 -2.09 -0.44
C LEU A 20 16.45 -2.16 0.62
N SER A 21 16.82 -2.31 1.90
CA SER A 21 15.85 -2.34 3.01
C SER A 21 15.07 -1.03 3.13
N LEU A 22 15.73 0.12 2.97
CA LEU A 22 15.08 1.42 2.95
C LEU A 22 14.10 1.56 1.76
N SER A 23 14.50 1.11 0.57
CA SER A 23 13.63 1.09 -0.61
C SER A 23 12.40 0.22 -0.40
N ILE A 24 12.55 -0.97 0.20
CA ILE A 24 11.43 -1.86 0.53
C ILE A 24 10.49 -1.20 1.54
N LEU A 25 11.03 -0.56 2.58
CA LEU A 25 10.23 0.15 3.58
C LEU A 25 9.40 1.28 2.93
N ILE A 26 10.03 2.11 2.10
CA ILE A 26 9.36 3.20 1.39
C ILE A 26 8.30 2.64 0.44
N ALA A 27 8.62 1.59 -0.32
CA ALA A 27 7.68 0.92 -1.22
C ALA A 27 6.47 0.37 -0.46
N GLY A 28 6.68 -0.24 0.71
CA GLY A 28 5.62 -0.73 1.58
C GLY A 28 4.69 0.38 2.09
N LEU A 29 5.26 1.52 2.49
CA LEU A 29 4.47 2.69 2.91
C LEU A 29 3.64 3.27 1.76
N ILE A 30 4.21 3.37 0.57
CA ILE A 30 3.50 3.83 -0.64
C ILE A 30 2.39 2.83 -0.98
N PHE A 31 2.70 1.54 -0.95
CA PHE A 31 1.74 0.47 -1.24
C PHE A 31 0.55 0.50 -0.27
N ALA A 32 0.79 0.66 1.03
CA ALA A 32 -0.27 0.78 2.03
C ALA A 32 -1.21 1.96 1.75
N ARG A 33 -0.65 3.13 1.39
CA ARG A 33 -1.42 4.33 1.01
C ARG A 33 -2.25 4.12 -0.26
N VAL A 34 -1.70 3.41 -1.24
CA VAL A 34 -2.40 3.05 -2.47
C VAL A 34 -3.55 2.10 -2.17
N LEU A 35 -3.31 1.07 -1.37
CA LEU A 35 -4.35 0.12 -0.95
C LEU A 35 -5.49 0.83 -0.21
N GLU A 36 -5.20 1.70 0.75
CA GLU A 36 -6.20 2.49 1.46
C GLU A 36 -7.12 3.24 0.48
N ARG A 37 -6.52 3.93 -0.51
CA ARG A 37 -7.29 4.67 -1.51
C ARG A 37 -8.15 3.78 -2.40
N ILE A 38 -7.64 2.60 -2.79
CA ILE A 38 -8.38 1.63 -3.60
C ILE A 38 -9.54 1.06 -2.80
N ILE A 39 -9.30 0.64 -1.56
CA ILE A 39 -10.31 0.04 -0.66
C ILE A 39 -11.43 1.06 -0.42
N ILE A 40 -11.13 2.30 -0.04
CA ILE A 40 -12.15 3.33 0.19
C ILE A 40 -12.97 3.59 -1.08
N LYS A 41 -12.33 3.66 -2.25
CA LYS A 41 -13.05 3.84 -3.52
C LYS A 41 -13.99 2.68 -3.82
N ARG A 42 -13.55 1.44 -3.59
CA ARG A 42 -14.36 0.23 -3.78
C ARG A 42 -15.54 0.18 -2.80
N LEU A 43 -15.31 0.49 -1.53
CA LEU A 43 -16.36 0.55 -0.50
C LEU A 43 -17.42 1.61 -0.83
N LYS A 44 -17.02 2.80 -1.30
CA LYS A 44 -17.99 3.83 -1.75
C LYS A 44 -18.84 3.35 -2.92
N VAL A 45 -18.24 2.66 -3.90
CA VAL A 45 -18.98 2.10 -5.04
C VAL A 45 -19.95 1.00 -4.60
N TRP A 46 -19.56 0.15 -3.65
CA TRP A 46 -20.45 -0.86 -3.09
C TRP A 46 -21.60 -0.22 -2.30
N ALA A 47 -21.32 0.74 -1.42
CA ALA A 47 -22.35 1.44 -0.67
C ALA A 47 -23.38 2.13 -1.58
N ALA A 48 -22.95 2.74 -2.68
CA ALA A 48 -23.85 3.36 -3.65
C ALA A 48 -24.75 2.35 -4.40
N ARG A 49 -24.30 1.11 -4.59
CA ARG A 49 -25.15 0.03 -5.13
C ARG A 49 -26.11 -0.55 -4.08
N THR A 50 -25.72 -0.49 -2.82
CA THR A 50 -26.52 -1.01 -1.71
C THR A 50 -27.65 -0.07 -1.31
N SER A 51 -27.50 1.26 -1.41
CA SER A 51 -28.62 2.17 -1.08
C SER A 51 -29.84 1.96 -1.99
N THR A 52 -29.61 1.70 -3.28
CA THR A 52 -30.69 1.40 -4.24
C THR A 52 -31.36 0.05 -3.98
N THR A 53 -30.62 -0.95 -3.48
CA THR A 53 -31.19 -2.27 -3.19
C THR A 53 -31.80 -2.40 -1.81
N LEU A 54 -31.31 -1.66 -0.80
CA LEU A 54 -31.92 -1.63 0.53
C LEU A 54 -33.22 -0.82 0.53
N ASP A 55 -33.28 0.32 -0.14
CA ASP A 55 -34.54 1.08 -0.26
C ASP A 55 -35.62 0.21 -0.94
N ASP A 56 -35.30 -0.47 -2.04
CA ASP A 56 -36.23 -1.38 -2.73
C ASP A 56 -36.64 -2.60 -1.87
N PHE A 57 -35.77 -3.05 -0.94
CA PHE A 57 -36.06 -4.16 -0.02
C PHE A 57 -36.95 -3.74 1.16
N PHE A 58 -36.78 -2.52 1.68
CA PHE A 58 -37.57 -2.00 2.79
C PHE A 58 -38.92 -1.39 2.37
N LEU A 59 -39.10 -1.01 1.09
CA LEU A 59 -40.35 -0.47 0.55
C LEU A 59 -41.42 -1.53 0.20
N GLN A 60 -41.20 -2.82 0.52
CA GLN A 60 -42.24 -3.87 0.46
C GLN A 60 -42.95 -4.08 1.81
N VAL A 61 -43.45 -2.99 2.42
CA VAL A 61 -44.41 -3.04 3.54
C VAL A 61 -45.63 -2.20 3.22
#